data_AF-A0A067PJ08-F1
#
_entry.id   AF-A0A067PJ08-F1
#
_cell.length_a   1.000
_cell.length_b   1.000
_cell.length_c   1.000
_cell.angle_alpha   90.00
_cell.angle_beta   90.00
_cell.angle_gamma   90.00
#
_symmetry.space_group_name_H-M   'P 1'
#
loop_
_entity.id
_entity.type
_entity.pdbx_description
1 polymer ?
#
loop_
_entity_poly.entity_id
_entity_poly.type
_entity_poly.pdbx_seq_one_letter_code
_entity_poly.pdbx_strand_id
1 'polypeptide(L)'
;MHNLSLLDALIVSTLCTIATIPGNSLAVFHWPLDDIAARSVQTAFLLHNIALGIFGIIVWARVSSFGLDMTKCEDNHGVMFVIFGKSIRATNPALRILAIMLFGFLLVYTLLVVALKVYGKVTSKSRRPTSGHAPLSSANPPPDMPVLVREVSMMKKENSTSMGESTVEMEMVRRPSASLTHHRGVIQSCLAFVTPQQLIVTIPYLIYLIITTEQILLRNHLQDQSNQWTLGQTIAMLMIISVMTDFVLATREYGGERRFGDIIKEEVDHVRRRMHRVVAMVTR
;
A
#
# COMPACT_ATOMS: atom_id res chain seq x y z
N MET A 1 23.19 18.04 -5.01
CA MET A 1 21.93 18.37 -5.71
C MET A 1 22.04 19.80 -6.26
N HIS A 2 22.93 20.04 -7.23
CA HIS A 2 23.30 21.41 -7.62
C HIS A 2 22.36 22.08 -8.64
N ASN A 3 21.35 21.35 -9.15
CA ASN A 3 20.45 21.84 -10.19
C ASN A 3 18.96 21.71 -9.83
N LEU A 4 18.64 21.37 -8.58
CA LEU A 4 17.23 21.25 -8.16
C LEU A 4 16.83 22.54 -7.46
N SER A 5 15.96 23.33 -8.10
CA SER A 5 15.44 24.54 -7.44
C SER A 5 14.57 24.17 -6.24
N LEU A 6 14.37 25.11 -5.32
CA LEU A 6 13.41 24.91 -4.22
C LEU A 6 12.01 24.59 -4.75
N LEU A 7 11.59 25.26 -5.82
CA LEU A 7 10.28 25.09 -6.41
C LEU A 7 10.09 23.69 -6.99
N ASP A 8 11.10 23.16 -7.69
CA ASP A 8 11.10 21.77 -8.17
C ASP A 8 10.96 20.79 -7.00
N ALA A 9 11.72 21.01 -5.91
CA ALA A 9 11.65 20.15 -4.74
C ALA A 9 10.28 20.19 -4.04
N LEU A 10 9.64 21.36 -3.98
CA LEU A 10 8.30 21.51 -3.43
C LEU A 10 7.25 20.79 -4.29
N ILE A 11 7.35 20.92 -5.62
CA ILE A 11 6.45 20.21 -6.55
C ILE A 11 6.66 18.70 -6.44
N VAL A 12 7.90 18.21 -6.51
CA VAL A 12 8.22 16.78 -6.40
C VAL A 12 7.72 16.22 -5.07
N SER A 13 7.97 16.89 -3.95
CA SER A 13 7.48 16.41 -2.65
C SER A 13 5.94 16.39 -2.56
N THR A 14 5.26 17.36 -3.17
CA THR A 14 3.79 17.40 -3.23
C THR A 14 3.24 16.26 -4.08
N LEU A 15 3.81 16.04 -5.27
CA LEU A 15 3.42 14.94 -6.17
C LEU A 15 3.69 13.56 -5.55
N CYS A 16 4.83 13.38 -4.88
CA CYS A 16 5.11 12.15 -4.14
C CYS A 16 4.11 11.94 -2.99
N THR A 17 3.65 13.01 -2.32
CA THR A 17 2.63 12.92 -1.27
C THR A 17 1.28 12.46 -1.84
N ILE A 18 0.91 12.93 -3.04
CA ILE A 18 -0.29 12.47 -3.77
C ILE A 18 -0.23 10.95 -4.01
N ALA A 19 0.91 10.42 -4.45
CA ALA A 19 1.09 8.98 -4.70
C ALA A 19 1.14 8.15 -3.39
N THR A 20 1.69 8.73 -2.33
CA THR A 20 1.94 8.04 -1.05
C THR A 20 0.66 7.68 -0.31
N ILE A 21 -0.35 8.55 -0.31
CA ILE A 21 -1.56 8.34 0.52
C ILE A 21 -2.38 7.13 0.07
N PRO A 22 -2.78 7.01 -1.21
CA PRO A 22 -3.48 5.82 -1.69
C PRO A 22 -2.63 4.57 -1.58
N GLY A 23 -1.33 4.69 -1.92
CA GLY A 23 -0.37 3.60 -1.85
C GLY A 23 -0.25 3.01 -0.44
N ASN A 24 -0.18 3.86 0.59
CA ASN A 24 -0.15 3.41 1.98
C ASN A 24 -1.44 2.72 2.42
N SER A 25 -2.60 3.25 2.04
CA SER A 25 -3.87 2.59 2.35
C SER A 25 -3.93 1.18 1.76
N LEU A 26 -3.52 1.02 0.49
CA LEU A 26 -3.51 -0.28 -0.18
C LEU A 26 -2.46 -1.23 0.42
N ALA A 27 -1.22 -0.75 0.57
CA ALA A 27 -0.08 -1.52 1.04
C ALA A 27 -0.24 -1.99 2.49
N VAL A 28 -0.78 -1.16 3.36
CA VAL A 28 -0.94 -1.51 4.78
C VAL A 28 -2.15 -2.40 5.01
N PHE A 29 -3.27 -2.14 4.32
CA PHE A 29 -4.54 -2.75 4.70
C PHE A 29 -5.00 -3.91 3.81
N HIS A 30 -4.54 -4.01 2.55
CA HIS A 30 -5.11 -4.98 1.61
C HIS A 30 -4.16 -6.10 1.23
N TRP A 31 -2.84 -5.88 1.27
CA TRP A 31 -1.91 -6.90 0.80
C TRP A 31 -1.59 -7.96 1.86
N PRO A 32 -1.96 -9.24 1.65
CA PRO A 32 -1.59 -10.32 2.57
C PRO A 32 -0.07 -10.47 2.62
N LEU A 33 0.46 -10.64 3.83
CA LEU A 33 1.90 -10.82 4.08
C LEU A 33 2.45 -12.14 3.51
N ASP A 34 1.60 -13.06 3.06
CA ASP A 34 2.02 -14.38 2.60
C ASP A 34 2.52 -14.36 1.14
N ASP A 35 2.10 -13.38 0.35
CA ASP A 35 2.51 -13.20 -1.04
C ASP A 35 3.87 -12.46 -1.15
N ILE A 36 4.76 -12.97 -2.01
CA ILE A 36 6.09 -12.40 -2.26
C ILE A 36 5.97 -11.09 -3.05
N ALA A 37 5.06 -11.01 -4.03
CA ALA A 37 4.83 -9.80 -4.82
C ALA A 37 4.27 -8.67 -3.94
N ALA A 38 3.30 -9.00 -3.08
CA ALA A 38 2.81 -8.10 -2.05
C ALA A 38 3.92 -7.51 -1.16
N ARG A 39 4.90 -8.34 -0.75
CA ARG A 39 6.02 -7.89 0.10
C ARG A 39 6.96 -6.94 -0.64
N SER A 40 7.26 -7.19 -1.91
CA SER A 40 8.15 -6.31 -2.67
C SER A 40 7.52 -4.93 -2.84
N VAL A 41 6.24 -4.87 -3.19
CA VAL A 41 5.49 -3.61 -3.31
C VAL A 41 5.41 -2.89 -1.97
N GLN A 42 5.07 -3.59 -0.87
CA GLN A 42 5.08 -3.00 0.47
C GLN A 42 6.45 -2.44 0.85
N THR A 43 7.53 -3.14 0.52
CA THR A 43 8.90 -2.71 0.81
C THR A 43 9.27 -1.48 -0.02
N ALA A 44 8.90 -1.45 -1.30
CA ALA A 44 9.13 -0.30 -2.18
C ALA A 44 8.38 0.95 -1.68
N PHE A 45 7.11 0.82 -1.31
CA PHE A 45 6.33 1.92 -0.71
C PHE A 45 6.92 2.41 0.61
N LEU A 46 7.37 1.48 1.45
CA LEU A 46 8.03 1.84 2.70
C LEU A 46 9.29 2.68 2.44
N LEU A 47 10.14 2.19 1.54
CA LEU A 47 11.37 2.88 1.18
C LEU A 47 11.07 4.25 0.55
N HIS A 48 10.03 4.33 -0.29
CA HIS A 48 9.53 5.58 -0.85
C HIS A 48 9.12 6.57 0.23
N ASN A 49 8.34 6.15 1.24
CA ASN A 49 7.93 7.04 2.33
C ASN A 49 9.10 7.51 3.18
N ILE A 50 10.08 6.64 3.44
CA ILE A 50 11.30 7.00 4.16
C ILE A 50 12.07 8.04 3.36
N ALA A 51 12.27 7.79 2.05
CA ALA A 51 12.95 8.72 1.16
C ALA A 51 12.21 10.07 1.08
N LEU A 52 10.89 10.05 0.91
CA LEU A 52 10.04 11.24 0.85
C LEU A 52 10.08 12.03 2.17
N GLY A 53 9.97 11.35 3.31
CA GLY A 53 10.03 11.99 4.63
C GLY A 53 11.38 12.66 4.88
N ILE A 54 12.49 11.96 4.59
CA ILE A 54 13.84 12.51 4.72
C ILE A 54 14.04 13.68 3.74
N PHE A 55 13.65 13.50 2.48
CA PHE A 55 13.77 14.54 1.46
C PHE A 55 12.97 15.80 1.84
N GLY A 56 11.71 15.63 2.24
CA GLY A 56 10.85 16.72 2.70
C GLY A 56 11.45 17.47 3.89
N ILE A 57 11.94 16.75 4.91
CA ILE A 57 12.63 17.37 6.05
C ILE A 57 13.84 18.17 5.59
N ILE A 58 14.69 17.64 4.71
CA ILE A 58 15.88 18.35 4.20
C ILE A 58 15.48 19.62 3.44
N VAL A 59 14.50 19.53 2.53
CA VAL A 59 13.99 20.66 1.73
C VAL A 59 13.49 21.77 2.64
N TRP A 60 12.59 21.44 3.58
CA TRP A 60 12.01 22.43 4.50
C TRP A 60 13.03 22.92 5.53
N ALA A 61 13.93 22.07 6.01
CA ALA A 61 15.02 22.48 6.90
C ALA A 61 16.03 23.41 6.22
N ARG A 62 16.09 23.46 4.88
CA ARG A 62 16.99 24.35 4.14
C ARG A 62 16.27 25.33 3.23
N VAL A 63 14.97 25.59 3.45
CA VAL A 63 14.11 26.34 2.52
C VAL A 63 14.71 27.69 2.07
N SER A 64 15.42 28.42 2.93
CA SER A 64 16.02 29.71 2.57
C SER A 64 17.22 29.61 1.62
N SER A 65 17.92 28.46 1.61
CA SER A 65 19.16 28.26 0.85
C SER A 65 19.12 27.03 -0.07
N PHE A 66 17.98 26.36 -0.17
CA PHE A 66 17.84 25.12 -0.92
C PHE A 66 17.94 25.41 -2.42
N GLY A 67 18.81 24.68 -3.13
CA GLY A 67 18.92 24.77 -4.58
C GLY A 67 19.60 26.05 -5.09
N LEU A 68 20.09 26.93 -4.22
CA LEU A 68 20.75 28.16 -4.60
C LEU A 68 22.25 27.93 -4.80
N ASP A 69 22.80 28.58 -5.81
CA ASP A 69 24.25 28.69 -5.98
C ASP A 69 24.75 29.75 -5.00
N MET A 70 25.52 29.34 -3.98
CA MET A 70 26.03 30.25 -2.95
C MET A 70 26.89 31.39 -3.51
N THR A 71 27.34 31.30 -4.77
CA THR A 71 28.10 32.36 -5.44
C THR A 71 27.23 33.50 -5.96
N LYS A 72 25.95 33.25 -6.23
CA LYS A 72 24.97 34.26 -6.62
C LYS A 72 24.19 34.58 -5.35
N CYS A 73 24.23 35.83 -4.88
CA CYS A 73 23.50 36.28 -3.68
C CYS A 73 21.96 36.30 -3.90
N GLU A 74 21.42 35.25 -4.51
CA GLU A 74 20.01 34.98 -4.68
C GLU A 74 19.49 34.32 -3.41
N ASP A 75 18.22 34.56 -3.11
CA ASP A 75 17.51 33.96 -2.00
C ASP A 75 16.19 33.34 -2.48
N ASN A 76 15.58 32.52 -1.63
CA ASN A 76 14.27 31.92 -1.93
C ASN A 76 13.09 32.77 -1.41
N HIS A 77 13.27 34.08 -1.15
CA HIS A 77 12.19 34.92 -0.60
C HIS A 77 11.05 35.17 -1.60
N GLY A 78 11.33 35.06 -2.89
CA GLY A 78 10.33 35.16 -3.96
C GLY A 78 9.44 33.92 -4.09
N VAL A 79 9.84 32.77 -3.54
CA VAL A 79 9.11 31.51 -3.71
C VAL A 79 7.85 31.51 -2.85
N MET A 80 6.69 31.44 -3.51
CA MET A 80 5.38 31.42 -2.89
C MET A 80 4.83 30.00 -2.82
N PHE A 81 4.35 29.61 -1.63
CA PHE A 81 3.59 28.39 -1.40
C PHE A 81 2.11 28.75 -1.25
N VAL A 82 1.19 27.89 -1.66
CA VAL A 82 -0.25 28.19 -1.61
C VAL A 82 -0.94 27.27 -0.62
N ILE A 83 -1.65 27.85 0.35
CA ILE A 83 -2.47 27.11 1.32
C ILE A 83 -3.86 27.73 1.33
N PHE A 84 -4.88 26.91 1.05
CA PHE A 84 -6.27 27.35 0.94
C PHE A 84 -6.44 28.59 0.04
N GLY A 85 -5.75 28.61 -1.10
CA GLY A 85 -5.78 29.72 -2.07
C GLY A 85 -5.02 30.97 -1.66
N LYS A 86 -4.42 31.02 -0.45
CA LYS A 86 -3.59 32.14 -0.01
C LYS A 86 -2.12 31.86 -0.28
N SER A 87 -1.44 32.84 -0.88
CA SER A 87 0.01 32.81 -1.08
C SER A 87 0.73 33.13 0.23
N ILE A 88 1.59 32.22 0.66
CA ILE A 88 2.44 32.31 1.84
C ILE A 88 3.88 32.10 1.37
N ARG A 89 4.82 32.94 1.79
CA ARG A 89 6.23 32.75 1.43
C ARG A 89 6.71 31.39 1.94
N ALA A 90 7.40 30.62 1.11
CA ALA A 90 7.95 29.31 1.49
C ALA A 90 8.94 29.44 2.66
N THR A 91 9.63 30.58 2.76
CA THR A 91 10.55 30.92 3.86
C THR A 91 9.86 31.27 5.18
N ASN A 92 8.52 31.28 5.24
CA ASN A 92 7.78 31.54 6.47
C ASN A 92 8.12 30.48 7.55
N PRO A 93 8.53 30.90 8.77
CA PRO A 93 9.00 29.98 9.80
C PRO A 93 7.89 29.05 10.32
N ALA A 94 6.65 29.53 10.41
CA ALA A 94 5.52 28.70 10.86
C ALA A 94 5.21 27.60 9.84
N LEU A 95 5.21 27.95 8.55
CA LEU A 95 5.02 26.98 7.46
C LEU A 95 6.14 25.93 7.46
N ARG A 96 7.38 26.36 7.63
CA ARG A 96 8.55 25.47 7.72
C ARG A 96 8.45 24.49 8.88
N ILE A 97 8.13 24.96 10.08
CA ILE A 97 7.96 24.11 11.26
C ILE A 97 6.83 23.11 11.03
N LEU A 98 5.69 23.58 10.51
CA LEU A 98 4.55 22.71 10.21
C LEU A 98 4.92 21.62 9.21
N ALA A 99 5.61 21.96 8.13
CA ALA A 99 6.02 21.00 7.12
C ALA A 99 7.01 19.96 7.67
N ILE A 100 8.00 20.39 8.46
CA ILE A 100 8.95 19.48 9.11
C ILE A 100 8.22 18.54 10.08
N MET A 101 7.25 19.05 10.86
CA MET A 101 6.43 18.24 11.74
C MET A 101 5.61 17.20 10.97
N LEU A 102 5.01 17.58 9.84
CA LEU A 102 4.23 16.67 9.00
C LEU A 102 5.09 15.55 8.41
N PHE A 103 6.25 15.87 7.81
CA PHE A 103 7.17 14.85 7.29
C PHE A 103 7.81 14.01 8.40
N GLY A 104 8.07 14.59 9.57
CA GLY A 104 8.54 13.87 10.75
C GLY A 104 7.52 12.86 11.25
N PHE A 105 6.24 13.26 11.34
CA PHE A 105 5.15 12.36 11.70
C PHE A 105 4.98 11.23 10.68
N LEU A 106 5.09 11.54 9.37
CA LEU A 106 5.08 10.54 8.30
C LEU A 106 6.19 9.49 8.48
N LEU A 107 7.41 9.91 8.82
CA LEU A 107 8.53 8.99 9.09
C LEU A 107 8.26 8.12 10.31
N VAL A 108 7.84 8.71 11.44
CA VAL A 108 7.55 7.96 12.66
C VAL A 108 6.44 6.95 12.43
N TYR A 109 5.35 7.35 11.76
CA TYR A 109 4.27 6.46 11.36
C TYR A 109 4.78 5.29 10.51
N THR A 110 5.59 5.57 9.50
CA THR A 110 6.15 4.55 8.60
C THR A 110 7.02 3.55 9.37
N LEU A 111 7.90 4.03 10.25
CA LEU A 111 8.76 3.18 11.08
C LEU A 111 7.95 2.35 12.07
N LEU A 112 6.89 2.92 12.66
CA LEU A 112 6.00 2.20 13.56
C LEU A 112 5.30 1.04 12.85
N VAL A 113 4.80 1.25 11.63
CA VAL A 113 4.17 0.20 10.82
C VAL A 113 5.17 -0.95 10.54
N VAL A 114 6.43 -0.63 10.26
CA VAL A 114 7.50 -1.66 10.08
C VAL A 114 7.72 -2.42 11.36
N ALA A 115 7.91 -1.71 12.47
CA ALA A 115 8.20 -2.31 13.76
C ALA A 115 7.08 -3.27 14.17
N LEU A 116 5.81 -2.86 14.01
CA LEU A 116 4.64 -3.70 14.28
C LEU A 116 4.60 -4.94 13.38
N LYS A 117 4.89 -4.80 12.08
CA LYS A 117 4.93 -5.94 11.14
C LYS A 117 6.07 -6.92 11.47
N VAL A 118 7.26 -6.42 11.77
CA VAL A 118 8.42 -7.24 12.15
C VAL A 118 8.14 -7.96 13.46
N TYR A 119 7.64 -7.25 14.47
CA TYR A 119 7.28 -7.82 15.76
C TYR A 119 6.21 -8.92 15.62
N GLY A 120 5.16 -8.69 14.82
CA GLY A 120 4.14 -9.70 14.51
C GLY A 120 4.71 -10.94 13.84
N LYS A 121 5.69 -10.78 12.95
CA LYS A 121 6.35 -11.92 12.27
C LYS A 121 7.21 -12.73 13.22
N VAL A 122 8.00 -12.07 14.08
CA VAL A 122 8.85 -12.72 15.08
C VAL A 122 8.01 -13.52 16.08
N THR A 123 6.96 -12.91 16.61
CA THR A 123 6.05 -13.56 17.58
C THR A 123 5.28 -14.73 16.96
N SER A 124 4.88 -14.64 15.69
CA SER A 124 4.24 -15.75 14.95
C SER A 124 5.18 -16.95 14.76
N LYS A 125 6.46 -16.71 14.43
CA LYS A 125 7.45 -17.79 14.29
C LYS A 125 7.67 -18.55 15.59
N SER A 126 7.67 -17.85 16.73
CA SER A 126 7.84 -18.46 18.05
C SER A 126 6.69 -19.38 18.47
N ARG A 127 5.49 -19.22 17.89
CA ARG A 127 4.30 -20.02 18.25
C ARG A 127 4.13 -21.29 17.44
N ARG A 128 4.95 -21.57 16.42
CA ARG A 128 4.92 -22.90 15.80
C ARG A 128 5.56 -23.86 16.80
N PRO A 129 4.77 -24.73 17.45
CA PRO A 129 5.38 -25.79 18.24
C PRO A 129 6.27 -26.53 17.25
N THR A 130 7.54 -26.72 17.61
CA THR A 130 8.30 -27.81 17.04
C THR A 130 7.42 -29.02 17.24
N SER A 131 6.69 -29.40 16.19
CA SER A 131 5.99 -30.67 16.11
C SER A 131 7.10 -31.64 16.33
N GLY A 132 7.27 -32.05 17.59
CA GLY A 132 8.12 -33.18 17.92
C GLY A 132 7.67 -34.23 16.94
N HIS A 133 8.60 -34.66 16.09
CA HIS A 133 8.52 -36.01 15.59
C HIS A 133 8.33 -36.83 16.85
N ALA A 134 7.08 -37.19 17.15
CA ALA A 134 6.81 -38.31 18.02
C ALA A 134 7.72 -39.39 17.42
N PRO A 135 8.72 -39.89 18.18
CA PRO A 135 9.52 -40.99 17.68
C PRO A 135 8.52 -42.01 17.18
N LEU A 136 8.67 -42.44 15.92
CA LEU A 136 7.88 -43.54 15.40
C LEU A 136 8.01 -44.65 16.45
N SER A 137 6.98 -44.81 17.26
CA SER A 137 6.79 -46.00 18.05
C SER A 137 6.82 -47.10 17.01
N SER A 138 7.90 -47.90 17.04
CA SER A 138 8.06 -49.05 16.18
C SER A 138 6.88 -49.97 16.44
N ALA A 139 5.79 -49.78 15.71
CA ALA A 139 4.73 -50.74 15.63
C ALA A 139 5.39 -51.96 15.01
N ASN A 140 5.55 -53.00 15.83
CA ASN A 140 5.88 -54.33 15.35
C ASN A 140 4.93 -54.64 14.18
N PRO A 141 5.44 -55.11 13.03
CA PRO A 141 4.58 -55.52 11.95
C PRO A 141 3.63 -56.61 12.47
N PRO A 142 2.34 -56.56 12.14
CA PRO A 142 1.43 -57.64 12.48
C PRO A 142 1.97 -58.94 11.87
N PRO A 143 2.02 -60.06 12.63
CA PRO A 143 2.27 -61.36 12.03
C PRO A 143 1.07 -61.69 11.14
N ASP A 144 1.36 -62.24 9.97
CA ASP A 144 0.42 -62.74 8.96
C ASP A 144 -0.24 -61.68 8.06
N MET A 145 0.57 -61.09 7.19
CA MET A 145 0.10 -60.71 5.85
C MET A 145 0.57 -61.77 4.83
N PRO A 146 -0.35 -62.39 4.07
CA PRO A 146 0.02 -63.35 3.04
C PRO A 146 0.84 -62.69 1.92
N VAL A 147 1.80 -63.47 1.40
CA VAL A 147 2.91 -63.16 0.48
C VAL A 147 2.50 -62.62 -0.91
N LEU A 148 1.26 -62.16 -1.10
CA LEU A 148 0.68 -61.89 -2.42
C LEU A 148 0.74 -60.43 -2.90
N VAL A 149 1.47 -59.54 -2.23
CA VAL A 149 1.62 -58.13 -2.67
C VAL A 149 3.09 -57.71 -2.84
N ARG A 150 3.92 -58.64 -3.35
CA ARG A 150 5.30 -58.33 -3.78
C ARG A 150 5.50 -58.30 -5.30
N GLU A 151 4.53 -58.76 -6.08
CA GLU A 151 4.66 -58.78 -7.56
C GLU A 151 4.03 -57.57 -8.27
N VAL A 152 3.17 -56.79 -7.63
CA VAL A 152 2.48 -55.68 -8.33
C VAL A 152 3.38 -54.43 -8.48
N SER A 153 4.51 -54.34 -7.78
CA SER A 153 5.44 -53.21 -7.90
C SER A 153 6.44 -53.32 -9.05
N MET A 154 6.48 -54.44 -9.80
CA MET A 154 7.40 -54.60 -10.94
C MET A 154 6.72 -54.52 -12.32
N MET A 155 5.39 -54.46 -12.41
CA MET A 155 4.69 -54.35 -13.71
C MET A 155 4.28 -52.92 -14.11
N LYS A 156 4.68 -51.88 -13.37
CA LYS A 156 4.35 -50.48 -13.71
C LYS A 156 5.53 -49.75 -14.38
N LYS A 157 6.13 -50.40 -15.37
CA LYS A 157 7.13 -49.78 -16.25
C LYS A 157 7.09 -50.47 -17.61
N GLU A 158 6.12 -50.04 -18.43
CA GLU A 158 6.02 -50.19 -19.89
C GLU A 158 4.54 -50.43 -20.26
N ASN A 159 3.78 -49.36 -20.49
CA ASN A 159 3.16 -49.17 -21.80
C ASN A 159 2.50 -47.79 -21.90
N SER A 160 2.69 -47.20 -23.06
CA SER A 160 2.12 -45.94 -23.49
C SER A 160 0.65 -46.12 -23.92
N THR A 161 -0.06 -45.00 -23.97
CA THR A 161 -1.13 -44.68 -24.96
C THR A 161 -2.60 -44.85 -24.51
N SER A 162 -3.28 -43.70 -24.38
CA SER A 162 -4.68 -43.42 -24.75
C SER A 162 -5.80 -44.31 -24.19
N MET A 163 -6.51 -43.82 -23.16
CA MET A 163 -7.96 -43.51 -23.20
C MET A 163 -8.41 -43.05 -21.81
N GLY A 164 -9.47 -42.25 -21.79
CA GLY A 164 -9.97 -41.56 -20.60
C GLY A 164 -10.23 -42.50 -19.42
N GLU A 165 -9.60 -42.16 -18.30
CA GLU A 165 -9.86 -42.79 -17.01
C GLU A 165 -10.07 -41.66 -16.01
N SER A 166 -11.33 -41.45 -15.65
CA SER A 166 -11.76 -40.57 -14.58
C SER A 166 -11.25 -41.14 -13.26
N THR A 167 -10.00 -40.83 -12.93
CA THR A 167 -9.39 -41.14 -11.65
C THR A 167 -10.02 -40.20 -10.62
N VAL A 168 -10.93 -40.76 -9.83
CA VAL A 168 -11.41 -40.15 -8.59
C VAL A 168 -10.22 -40.09 -7.64
N GLU A 169 -9.43 -39.01 -7.72
CA GLU A 169 -8.51 -38.65 -6.66
C GLU A 169 -9.36 -38.43 -5.41
N MET A 170 -9.29 -39.39 -4.49
CA MET A 170 -9.80 -39.24 -3.14
C MET A 170 -8.87 -38.27 -2.43
N GLU A 171 -9.07 -36.98 -2.72
CA GLU A 171 -8.41 -35.87 -2.07
C GLU A 171 -8.76 -35.98 -0.58
N MET A 172 -7.78 -36.42 0.20
CA MET A 172 -7.88 -36.52 1.64
C MET A 172 -8.10 -35.09 2.16
N VAL A 173 -9.37 -34.74 2.33
CA VAL A 173 -9.87 -33.47 2.87
C VAL A 173 -9.29 -33.32 4.27
N ARG A 174 -8.10 -32.72 4.33
CA ARG A 174 -7.39 -32.37 5.53
C ARG A 174 -8.22 -31.31 6.24
N ARG A 175 -9.08 -31.74 7.17
CA ARG A 175 -9.93 -30.86 7.98
C ARG A 175 -9.06 -29.73 8.54
N PRO A 176 -9.29 -28.46 8.15
CA PRO A 176 -8.55 -27.35 8.70
C PRO A 176 -8.81 -27.30 10.21
N SER A 177 -7.76 -27.44 10.99
CA SER A 177 -7.78 -27.37 12.45
C SER A 177 -8.40 -26.04 12.89
N ALA A 178 -9.56 -26.13 13.56
CA ALA A 178 -10.51 -25.05 13.80
C ALA A 178 -10.05 -23.96 14.81
N SER A 179 -8.82 -24.00 15.33
CA SER A 179 -8.41 -23.11 16.43
C SER A 179 -7.70 -21.82 16.00
N LEU A 180 -7.37 -21.64 14.71
CA LEU A 180 -6.64 -20.45 14.23
C LEU A 180 -7.51 -19.38 13.56
N THR A 181 -8.83 -19.46 13.67
CA THR A 181 -9.78 -18.53 13.02
C THR A 181 -10.15 -17.33 13.91
N HIS A 182 -10.09 -17.45 15.24
CA HIS A 182 -10.66 -16.43 16.13
C HIS A 182 -9.84 -15.12 16.20
N HIS A 183 -8.51 -15.16 16.01
CA HIS A 183 -7.68 -13.94 16.12
C HIS A 183 -7.63 -13.10 14.84
N ARG A 184 -8.01 -13.67 13.68
CA ARG A 184 -8.11 -12.91 12.42
C ARG A 184 -9.32 -11.96 12.42
N GLY A 185 -10.41 -12.30 13.12
CA GLY A 185 -11.66 -11.54 13.09
C GLY A 185 -11.54 -10.10 13.60
N VAL A 186 -10.87 -9.87 14.73
CA VAL A 186 -10.82 -8.53 15.36
C VAL A 186 -10.02 -7.52 14.52
N ILE A 187 -8.88 -7.96 13.97
CA ILE A 187 -8.04 -7.12 13.10
C ILE A 187 -8.77 -6.87 11.78
N GLN A 188 -9.44 -7.88 11.22
CA GLN A 188 -10.17 -7.77 9.96
C GLN A 188 -11.43 -6.90 10.07
N SER A 189 -12.12 -6.89 11.21
CA SER A 189 -13.27 -6.00 11.45
C SER A 189 -12.87 -4.54 11.65
N CYS A 190 -11.75 -4.25 12.32
CA CYS A 190 -11.21 -2.88 12.37
C CYS A 190 -10.74 -2.40 10.99
N LEU A 191 -10.18 -3.30 10.17
CA LEU A 191 -9.73 -3.00 8.81
C LEU A 191 -10.88 -2.72 7.83
N ALA A 192 -12.03 -3.38 8.00
CA ALA A 192 -13.18 -3.21 7.11
C ALA A 192 -13.86 -1.83 7.21
N PHE A 193 -13.80 -1.18 8.38
CA PHE A 193 -14.36 0.17 8.55
C PHE A 193 -13.53 1.27 7.90
N VAL A 194 -12.24 0.99 7.65
CA VAL A 194 -11.28 1.98 7.19
C VAL A 194 -11.42 2.26 5.69
N THR A 195 -11.99 1.36 4.88
CA THR A 195 -11.91 1.47 3.41
C THR A 195 -12.82 2.52 2.75
N PRO A 196 -14.12 2.67 3.06
CA PRO A 196 -14.96 3.62 2.34
C PRO A 196 -14.76 5.04 2.87
N GLN A 197 -14.56 5.18 4.19
CA GLN A 197 -14.29 6.47 4.83
C GLN A 197 -12.94 7.05 4.40
N GLN A 198 -11.93 6.21 4.18
CA GLN A 198 -10.66 6.70 3.65
C GLN A 198 -10.80 7.28 2.25
N LEU A 199 -11.59 6.69 1.36
CA LEU A 199 -11.82 7.26 0.02
C LEU A 199 -12.50 8.63 0.10
N ILE A 200 -13.48 8.78 1.00
CA ILE A 200 -14.21 10.05 1.22
C ILE A 200 -13.26 11.18 1.65
N VAL A 201 -12.24 10.89 2.47
CA VAL A 201 -11.25 11.89 2.91
C VAL A 201 -10.13 12.06 1.89
N THR A 202 -9.69 10.96 1.28
CA THR A 202 -8.54 10.94 0.37
C THR A 202 -8.85 11.68 -0.92
N ILE A 203 -10.01 11.46 -1.54
CA ILE A 203 -10.34 12.10 -2.83
C ILE A 203 -10.32 13.64 -2.75
N PRO A 204 -11.04 14.30 -1.81
CA PRO A 204 -10.96 15.75 -1.64
C PRO A 204 -9.55 16.25 -1.33
N TYR A 205 -8.78 15.48 -0.56
CA TYR A 205 -7.39 15.82 -0.24
C TYR A 205 -6.48 15.76 -1.49
N LEU A 206 -6.64 14.75 -2.35
CA LEU A 206 -5.90 14.67 -3.62
C LEU A 206 -6.27 15.83 -4.55
N ILE A 207 -7.57 16.16 -4.66
CA ILE A 207 -8.03 17.34 -5.42
C ILE A 207 -7.39 18.62 -4.86
N TYR A 208 -7.37 18.77 -3.53
CA TYR A 208 -6.72 19.89 -2.87
C TYR A 208 -5.23 19.99 -3.21
N LEU A 209 -4.49 18.87 -3.19
CA LEU A 209 -3.06 18.87 -3.54
C LEU A 209 -2.81 19.18 -5.02
N ILE A 210 -3.65 18.69 -5.93
CA ILE A 210 -3.57 19.03 -7.37
C ILE A 210 -3.79 20.53 -7.56
N ILE A 211 -4.89 21.08 -7.02
CA ILE A 211 -5.19 22.52 -7.10
C ILE A 211 -4.06 23.34 -6.47
N THR A 212 -3.52 22.89 -5.33
CA THR A 212 -2.40 23.57 -4.67
C THR A 212 -1.16 23.60 -5.54
N THR A 213 -0.85 22.50 -6.22
CA THR A 213 0.30 22.40 -7.14
C THR A 213 0.14 23.37 -8.31
N GLU A 214 -1.04 23.41 -8.93
CA GLU A 214 -1.34 24.37 -10.01
C GLU A 214 -1.22 25.82 -9.54
N GLN A 215 -1.76 26.13 -8.36
CA GLN A 215 -1.65 27.48 -7.79
C GLN A 215 -0.20 27.85 -7.47
N ILE A 216 0.63 26.91 -7.01
CA ILE A 216 2.07 27.13 -6.81
C ILE A 216 2.74 27.48 -8.16
N LEU A 217 2.44 26.76 -9.24
CA LEU A 217 2.99 27.06 -10.57
C LEU A 217 2.58 28.45 -11.06
N LEU A 218 1.29 28.79 -10.94
CA LEU A 218 0.74 30.09 -11.35
C LEU A 218 1.36 31.26 -10.59
N ARG A 219 1.52 31.12 -9.27
CA ARG A 219 2.00 32.22 -8.40
C ARG A 219 3.50 32.46 -8.48
N ASN A 220 4.26 31.51 -9.02
CA ASN A 220 5.70 31.64 -9.23
C ASN A 220 6.06 31.87 -10.70
N HIS A 221 5.09 32.26 -11.54
CA HIS A 221 5.29 32.58 -12.96
C HIS A 221 5.97 31.45 -13.78
N LEU A 222 5.74 30.20 -13.40
CA LEU A 222 6.31 29.03 -14.10
C LEU A 222 5.36 28.40 -15.12
N GLN A 223 4.24 29.06 -15.45
CA GLN A 223 3.25 28.50 -16.36
C GLN A 223 3.84 28.25 -17.76
N ASP A 224 4.71 29.13 -18.23
CA ASP A 224 5.36 28.97 -19.54
C ASP A 224 6.36 27.80 -19.55
N GLN A 225 7.01 27.53 -18.41
CA GLN A 225 7.87 26.35 -18.26
C GLN A 225 7.06 25.06 -18.09
N SER A 226 5.85 25.13 -17.51
CA SER A 226 5.00 23.94 -17.31
C SER A 226 4.55 23.27 -18.62
N ASN A 227 4.49 24.01 -19.72
CA ASN A 227 4.24 23.45 -21.06
C ASN A 227 5.39 22.57 -21.57
N GLN A 228 6.59 22.72 -21.00
CA GLN A 228 7.72 21.83 -21.25
C GLN A 228 7.85 20.89 -20.06
N TRP A 229 7.44 19.64 -20.24
CA TRP A 229 7.52 18.62 -19.18
C TRP A 229 8.94 18.55 -18.63
N THR A 230 9.12 18.98 -17.38
CA THR A 230 10.41 18.83 -16.70
C THR A 230 10.64 17.35 -16.38
N LEU A 231 11.90 16.90 -16.39
CA LEU A 231 12.26 15.52 -16.07
C LEU A 231 11.65 15.06 -14.73
N GLY A 232 11.60 15.94 -13.72
CA GLY A 232 10.99 15.66 -12.42
C GLY A 232 9.47 15.42 -12.49
N GLN A 233 8.75 16.19 -13.31
CA GLN A 233 7.32 15.99 -13.55
C GLN A 233 7.05 14.70 -14.33
N THR A 234 7.87 14.38 -15.34
CA THR A 234 7.80 13.11 -16.07
C THR A 234 8.03 11.93 -15.14
N ILE A 235 9.02 12.00 -14.26
CA ILE A 235 9.30 10.94 -13.28
C ILE A 235 8.14 10.80 -12.28
N ALA A 236 7.57 11.91 -11.80
CA ALA A 236 6.41 11.86 -10.92
C ALA A 236 5.18 11.25 -11.61
N MET A 237 4.94 11.58 -12.89
CA MET A 237 3.90 10.95 -13.70
C MET A 237 4.15 9.45 -13.88
N LEU A 238 5.40 9.03 -14.13
CA LEU A 238 5.74 7.62 -14.23
C LEU A 238 5.54 6.88 -12.91
N MET A 239 5.86 7.51 -11.77
CA MET A 239 5.58 6.95 -10.45
C MET A 239 4.07 6.82 -10.20
N ILE A 240 3.28 7.82 -10.59
CA ILE A 240 1.82 7.76 -10.48
C ILE A 240 1.25 6.67 -11.40
N ILE A 241 1.72 6.58 -12.65
CA ILE A 241 1.29 5.56 -13.62
C ILE A 241 1.62 4.17 -13.11
N SER A 242 2.79 3.96 -12.53
CA SER A 242 3.17 2.68 -11.91
C SER A 242 2.18 2.29 -10.81
N VAL A 243 1.89 3.20 -9.86
CA VAL A 243 0.95 2.92 -8.76
C VAL A 243 -0.47 2.70 -9.29
N MET A 244 -0.90 3.47 -10.29
CA MET A 244 -2.22 3.30 -10.92
C MET A 244 -2.31 1.99 -11.69
N THR A 245 -1.23 1.56 -12.34
CA THR A 245 -1.18 0.27 -13.05
C THR A 245 -1.26 -0.88 -12.07
N ASP A 246 -0.49 -0.83 -10.98
CA ASP A 246 -0.53 -1.84 -9.92
C ASP A 246 -1.91 -1.89 -9.25
N PHE A 247 -2.55 -0.72 -9.05
CA PHE A 247 -3.93 -0.65 -8.56
C PHE A 247 -4.94 -1.25 -9.52
N VAL A 248 -4.84 -0.97 -10.83
CA VAL A 248 -5.70 -1.54 -11.88
C VAL A 248 -5.50 -3.06 -11.99
N LEU A 249 -4.27 -3.54 -11.90
CA LEU A 249 -3.97 -4.97 -11.92
C LEU A 249 -4.50 -5.66 -10.66
N ALA A 250 -4.28 -5.08 -9.48
CA ALA A 250 -4.80 -5.61 -8.23
C ALA A 250 -6.34 -5.63 -8.23
N THR A 251 -7.00 -4.57 -8.74
CA THR A 251 -8.47 -4.56 -8.86
C THR A 251 -8.99 -5.56 -9.88
N ARG A 252 -8.26 -5.87 -10.95
CA ARG A 252 -8.61 -6.93 -11.91
C ARG A 252 -8.39 -8.34 -11.36
N GLU A 253 -7.30 -8.55 -10.63
CA GLU A 253 -6.93 -9.87 -10.10
C GLU A 253 -7.74 -10.26 -8.86
N TYR A 254 -7.97 -9.32 -7.94
CA TYR A 254 -8.83 -9.53 -6.77
C TYR A 254 -10.32 -9.30 -7.07
N GLY A 255 -10.62 -8.43 -8.03
CA GLY A 255 -11.96 -8.21 -8.54
C GLY A 255 -12.21 -9.12 -9.74
N GLY A 256 -12.36 -10.42 -9.49
CA GLY A 256 -13.04 -11.29 -10.45
C GLY A 256 -14.30 -10.56 -10.93
N GLU A 257 -14.42 -10.44 -12.25
CA GLU A 257 -15.09 -9.41 -13.09
C GLU A 257 -16.55 -9.02 -12.74
N ARG A 258 -17.13 -9.59 -11.69
CA ARG A 258 -18.48 -9.31 -11.20
C ARG A 258 -18.58 -8.87 -9.74
N ARG A 259 -17.58 -9.13 -8.87
CA ARG A 259 -17.78 -9.00 -7.42
C ARG A 259 -17.56 -7.61 -6.84
N PHE A 260 -16.63 -6.82 -7.38
CA PHE A 260 -16.31 -5.50 -6.81
C PHE A 260 -17.40 -4.46 -7.09
N GLY A 261 -17.98 -4.48 -8.29
CA GLY A 261 -19.12 -3.63 -8.64
C GLY A 261 -20.34 -3.92 -7.76
N ASP A 262 -20.60 -5.20 -7.48
CA ASP A 262 -21.69 -5.60 -6.59
C ASP A 262 -21.43 -5.20 -5.13
N ILE A 263 -20.20 -5.33 -4.63
CA ILE A 263 -19.82 -4.88 -3.27
C ILE A 263 -19.95 -3.36 -3.13
N ILE A 264 -19.48 -2.58 -4.11
CA ILE A 264 -19.64 -1.12 -4.08
C ILE A 264 -21.12 -0.74 -4.16
N LYS A 265 -21.89 -1.38 -5.05
CA LYS A 265 -23.31 -1.11 -5.19
C LYS A 265 -24.08 -1.41 -3.91
N GLU A 266 -23.76 -2.54 -3.26
CA GLU A 266 -24.38 -2.95 -1.99
C GLU A 266 -24.05 -1.97 -0.85
N GLU A 267 -22.81 -1.50 -0.75
CA GLU A 267 -22.41 -0.49 0.24
C GLU A 267 -23.04 0.88 -0.03
N VAL A 268 -23.04 1.33 -1.29
CA VAL A 268 -23.70 2.59 -1.68
C VAL A 268 -25.20 2.53 -1.36
N ASP A 269 -25.86 1.40 -1.62
CA ASP A 269 -27.26 1.21 -1.27
C ASP A 269 -27.48 1.08 0.25
N HIS A 270 -26.52 0.54 1.01
CA HIS A 270 -26.56 0.53 2.47
C HIS A 270 -26.46 1.95 3.06
N VAL A 271 -25.50 2.74 2.60
CA VAL A 271 -25.33 4.15 3.00
C VAL A 271 -26.55 4.97 2.63
N ARG A 272 -27.07 4.82 1.40
CA ARG A 272 -28.30 5.49 0.94
C ARG A 272 -29.49 5.17 1.86
N ARG A 273 -29.69 3.91 2.24
CA ARG A 273 -30.77 3.49 3.17
C ARG A 273 -30.59 4.09 4.57
N ARG A 274 -29.37 4.19 5.10
CA ARG A 274 -29.11 4.90 6.36
C ARG A 274 -29.44 6.38 6.24
N MET A 275 -29.04 7.02 5.14
CA MET A 275 -29.30 8.44 4.92
C MET A 275 -30.81 8.74 4.84
N HIS A 276 -31.58 7.90 4.14
CA HIS A 276 -33.05 8.04 4.11
C HIS A 276 -33.69 7.89 5.49
N ARG A 277 -33.21 6.96 6.34
CA ARG A 277 -33.71 6.84 7.72
C ARG A 277 -33.40 8.07 8.56
N VAL A 278 -32.19 8.62 8.45
CA VAL A 278 -31.81 9.85 9.15
C VAL A 278 -32.66 11.02 8.68
N VAL A 279 -32.83 11.20 7.36
CA VAL A 279 -33.70 12.25 6.80
C VAL A 279 -35.13 12.09 7.32
N ALA A 280 -35.70 10.89 7.27
CA ALA A 280 -37.06 10.63 7.76
C ALA A 280 -37.24 10.87 9.27
N MET A 281 -36.18 10.72 10.08
CA MET A 281 -36.19 11.08 11.50
C MET A 281 -36.10 12.59 11.74
N VAL A 282 -35.47 13.35 10.83
CA VAL A 282 -35.30 14.81 10.94
C VAL A 282 -36.51 15.56 10.38
N THR A 283 -37.25 14.98 9.44
CA THR A 283 -38.42 15.60 8.80
C THR A 283 -39.75 15.29 9.52
N ARG A 284 -39.71 14.59 10.66
CA ARG A 284 -40.86 14.40 11.57
C ARG A 284 -40.72 15.32 12.77
#